data_AF-A0A838PL13-F1
#
_entry.id   AF-A0A838PL13-F1
#
_cell.length_a   1.000
_cell.length_b   1.000
_cell.length_c   1.000
_cell.angle_alpha   90.00
_cell.angle_beta   90.00
_cell.angle_gamma   90.00
#
_symmetry.space_group_name_H-M   'P 1'
#
loop_
_entity.id
_entity.type
_entity.pdbx_description
1 polymer ?
#
loop_
_entity_poly.entity_id
_entity_poly.type
_entity_poly.pdbx_seq_one_letter_code
_entity_poly.pdbx_strand_id
1 'polypeptide(L)' 'MKIAVVGKGGVGKTTVSGTVARSLARVGDDVLALDADANPMDAGFRPS' A
#
# COMPACT_ATOMS: atom_id res chain seq x y z
N MET A 1 -2.81 -2.80 -17.13
CA MET A 1 -3.68 -3.57 -16.20
C MET A 1 -4.08 -2.66 -15.03
N LYS A 2 -5.21 -2.90 -14.34
CA LYS A 2 -5.63 -2.14 -13.14
C LYS A 2 -5.84 -3.12 -11.98
N ILE A 3 -5.15 -2.90 -10.86
CA ILE A 3 -5.22 -3.75 -9.66
C ILE A 3 -5.65 -2.88 -8.48
N ALA A 4 -6.63 -3.35 -7.70
CA ALA A 4 -7.03 -2.72 -6.44
C ALA A 4 -6.87 -3.73 -5.29
N VAL A 5 -6.16 -3.33 -4.24
CA VAL A 5 -5.97 -4.14 -3.02
C VAL A 5 -6.83 -3.55 -1.92
N VAL A 6 -7.85 -4.29 -1.48
CA VAL A 6 -8.85 -3.86 -0.48
C VAL A 6 -8.91 -4.80 0.72
N GLY A 7 -9.38 -4.30 1.86
CA GLY A 7 -9.46 -5.08 3.11
C GLY A 7 -9.48 -4.20 4.36
N LYS A 8 -9.68 -4.83 5.52
CA LYS A 8 -9.76 -4.15 6.84
C LYS A 8 -8.46 -3.42 7.19
N GLY A 9 -8.49 -2.50 8.16
CA GLY A 9 -7.29 -1.81 8.66
C GLY A 9 -6.27 -2.82 9.22
N GLY A 10 -4.98 -2.58 8.99
CA GLY A 10 -3.90 -3.40 9.55
C GLY A 10 -3.64 -4.77 8.89
N VAL A 11 -4.43 -5.22 7.90
CA VAL A 11 -4.23 -6.55 7.27
C VAL A 11 -3.05 -6.64 6.29
N GLY A 12 -2.21 -5.60 6.20
CA GLY A 12 -1.00 -5.61 5.36
C GLY A 12 -1.21 -5.27 3.87
N LYS A 13 -2.30 -4.58 3.53
CA LYS A 13 -2.62 -4.19 2.14
C LYS A 13 -1.50 -3.44 1.44
N THR A 14 -0.90 -2.47 2.12
CA THR A 14 0.21 -1.64 1.62
C THR A 14 1.45 -2.48 1.33
N THR A 15 1.72 -3.50 2.16
CA THR A 15 2.81 -4.45 1.94
C THR A 15 2.58 -5.26 0.68
N VAL A 16 1.36 -5.76 0.49
CA VAL A 16 0.99 -6.55 -0.69
C VAL A 16 1.02 -5.69 -1.95
N SER A 17 0.39 -4.50 -1.94
CA SER A 17 0.37 -3.60 -3.09
C SER A 17 1.78 -3.15 -3.49
N GLY A 18 2.65 -2.83 -2.53
CA GLY A 18 4.04 -2.47 -2.78
C GLY A 18 4.86 -3.64 -3.35
N THR A 19 4.62 -4.86 -2.88
CA THR A 19 5.30 -6.07 -3.40
C THR A 19 4.90 -6.34 -4.84
N VAL A 20 3.60 -6.26 -5.14
CA VAL A 20 3.06 -6.44 -6.50
C VAL A 20 3.60 -5.37 -7.44
N ALA A 21 3.53 -4.09 -7.06
CA ALA A 21 4.04 -2.98 -7.88
C ALA A 21 5.52 -3.16 -8.22
N ARG A 22 6.35 -3.51 -7.22
CA ARG A 22 7.78 -3.79 -7.44
C ARG A 22 8.01 -4.99 -8.35
N SER A 23 7.20 -6.04 -8.23
CA SER A 23 7.35 -7.23 -9.07
C SER A 23 7.00 -6.94 -10.53
N LEU A 24 5.97 -6.16 -10.79
CA LEU A 24 5.57 -5.74 -12.14
C LEU A 24 6.63 -4.82 -12.77
N ALA A 25 7.11 -3.84 -12.01
CA ALA A 25 8.17 -2.96 -12.50
C ALA A 25 9.47 -3.72 -12.84
N ARG A 26 9.80 -4.77 -12.08
CA ARG A 26 10.98 -5.62 -12.34
C ARG A 26 10.88 -6.43 -13.64
N VAL A 27 9.68 -6.75 -14.11
CA VAL A 27 9.49 -7.48 -15.37
C VAL A 27 9.34 -6.55 -16.58
N GLY A 28 9.53 -5.24 -16.38
CA GLY A 28 9.53 -4.22 -17.44
C GLY A 28 8.19 -3.54 -17.67
N ASP A 29 7.18 -3.81 -16.83
CA ASP A 29 5.92 -3.09 -16.91
C ASP A 29 6.07 -1.65 -16.43
N ASP A 30 5.41 -0.72 -17.12
CA ASP A 30 5.24 0.66 -16.64
C ASP A 30 4.17 0.68 -15.53
N VAL A 31 4.59 1.03 -14.30
CA VAL A 31 3.77 0.90 -13.09
C VAL A 31 3.53 2.25 -12.45
N LEU A 32 2.25 2.64 -12.39
CA LEU A 32 1.76 3.74 -11.55
C LEU A 32 1.15 3.16 -10.27
N ALA A 33 1.83 3.36 -9.14
CA ALA A 33 1.32 2.98 -7.82
C ALA A 33 0.63 4.16 -7.16
N LEU A 34 -0.62 3.96 -6.71
CA LEU A 34 -1.39 4.93 -5.95
C LEU A 34 -1.75 4.29 -4.59
N ASP A 35 -1.28 4.89 -3.50
CA ASP A 35 -1.66 4.49 -2.14
C ASP A 35 -2.67 5.51 -1.60
N ALA A 36 -3.88 5.04 -1.29
CA ALA A 36 -4.97 5.85 -0.79
C ALA A 36 -5.20 5.62 0.72
N ASP A 37 -4.23 5.04 1.42
CA ASP A 37 -4.31 4.90 2.87
C ASP A 37 -4.30 6.28 3.54
N ALA A 38 -5.34 6.60 4.29
CA ALA A 38 -5.53 7.92 4.89
C ALA A 38 -4.64 8.17 6.10
N ASN A 39 -3.70 7.28 6.43
CA ASN A 39 -3.03 7.34 7.72
C ASN A 39 -1.60 6.77 7.76
N PRO A 40 -0.56 7.62 7.71
CA PRO A 40 0.80 7.21 8.09
C PRO A 40 0.93 6.96 9.60
N MET A 41 0.05 7.53 10.44
CA MET A 41 0.15 7.50 11.89
C MET A 41 -1.12 8.09 12.51
N ASP A 42 -2.06 7.26 13.01
CA ASP A 42 -2.97 7.73 14.06
C ASP A 42 -2.09 7.78 15.30
N ALA A 43 -1.40 8.90 15.47
CA ALA A 43 -0.63 9.23 16.66
C ALA A 43 -1.61 9.49 17.81
N GLY A 44 -2.33 8.45 18.22
CA GLY A 44 -3.01 8.36 19.51
C GLY A 44 -2.04 8.16 20.67
N PHE A 45 -0.72 8.30 20.46
CA PHE A 45 0.25 8.37 21.53
C PHE A 45 0.29 9.79 22.10
N ARG A 46 -0.55 10.04 23.12
CA ARG A 46 -0.32 11.11 24.09
C ARG A 46 0.46 10.52 25.26
N PRO A 47 1.78 10.77 25.40
CA PRO A 47 2.44 10.48 26.65
C PRO A 47 1.90 11.46 27.69
N SER A 48 1.35 10.92 28.78
CA SER A 48 1.16 11.62 30.04
C SER A 48 2.50 11.99 30.65
#